data_AF-A0A1X7ITC9-F1
#
_entry.id   AF-A0A1X7ITC9-F1
#
_cell.length_a   1.000
_cell.length_b   1.000
_cell.length_c   1.000
_cell.angle_alpha   90.00
_cell.angle_beta   90.00
_cell.angle_gamma   90.00
#
_symmetry.space_group_name_H-M   'P 1'
#
loop_
_entity.id
_entity.type
_entity.pdbx_description
1 polymer ?
#
loop_
_entity_poly.entity_id
_entity_poly.type
_entity_poly.pdbx_seq_one_letter_code
_entity_poly.pdbx_strand_id
1 'polypeptide(L)'
;MHNRVQSQVLFYVLMTTLLLAFSIGCLLFAAWLRYDTGRNMYTFLRWDMFLAWVPLIVMGAFIMMQRIDVIKGTVLRKLLSLLIFAVWLAFYPNSAYLVTDALHVYIHYKIEPGIRFAHELEFWLHHLLFLFAALIGLALGSYSLYILHQRLNERWNKVFNWSMIVAILLLSSIGIYIGRFIRWNSWDLVLQPITIVTDSVEAMTTEANAPLFAGFTVLFFLLQLLSYMLFYVAGQYGKNKQ
;
A
#
# COMPACT_ATOMS: atom_id res chain seq x y z
N MET A 1 32.04 6.73 8.71
CA MET A 1 30.79 7.28 8.11
C MET A 1 30.53 6.75 6.69
N HIS A 2 31.53 6.68 5.81
CA HIS A 2 31.38 6.21 4.42
C HIS A 2 30.75 4.81 4.27
N ASN A 3 31.25 3.81 5.02
CA ASN A 3 30.73 2.43 4.96
C ASN A 3 29.26 2.30 5.39
N ARG A 4 28.81 3.15 6.33
CA ARG A 4 27.42 3.12 6.83
C ARG A 4 26.42 3.65 5.80
N VAL A 5 26.82 4.67 5.04
CA VAL A 5 25.99 5.26 3.97
C VAL A 5 25.87 4.27 2.80
N GLN A 6 26.97 3.64 2.41
CA GLN A 6 26.97 2.62 1.35
C GLN A 6 26.08 1.42 1.71
N SER A 7 26.17 0.94 2.96
CA SER A 7 25.34 -0.16 3.45
C SER A 7 23.84 0.14 3.42
N GLN A 8 23.43 1.36 3.81
CA GLN A 8 22.02 1.75 3.75
C GLN A 8 21.51 1.89 2.33
N VAL A 9 22.31 2.45 1.42
CA VAL A 9 21.94 2.54 0.00
C VAL A 9 21.77 1.14 -0.60
N LEU A 10 22.70 0.23 -0.31
CA LEU A 10 22.62 -1.16 -0.77
C LEU A 10 21.35 -1.85 -0.27
N PHE A 11 20.99 -1.69 1.00
CA PHE A 11 19.76 -2.24 1.57
C PHE A 11 18.51 -1.77 0.81
N TYR A 12 18.39 -0.47 0.55
CA TYR A 12 17.24 0.08 -0.17
C TYR A 12 17.18 -0.39 -1.63
N VAL A 13 18.33 -0.46 -2.31
CA VAL A 13 18.41 -0.98 -3.68
C VAL A 13 18.00 -2.45 -3.72
N LEU A 14 18.55 -3.29 -2.85
CA LEU A 14 18.22 -4.72 -2.79
C LEU A 14 16.73 -4.94 -2.49
N MET A 15 16.18 -4.24 -1.49
CA MET A 15 14.76 -4.35 -1.14
C MET A 15 13.87 -3.96 -2.32
N THR A 16 14.19 -2.83 -2.98
CA THR A 16 13.42 -2.35 -4.14
C THR A 16 13.50 -3.35 -5.31
N THR A 17 14.69 -3.86 -5.62
CA THR A 17 14.89 -4.84 -6.71
C THR A 17 14.14 -6.14 -6.43
N LEU A 18 14.17 -6.63 -5.19
CA LEU A 18 13.43 -7.83 -4.79
C LEU A 18 11.92 -7.62 -4.96
N LEU A 19 11.37 -6.53 -4.42
CA LEU A 19 9.94 -6.22 -4.58
C LEU A 19 9.54 -6.09 -6.04
N LEU A 20 10.40 -5.49 -6.88
CA LEU A 20 10.16 -5.36 -8.31
C LEU A 20 10.14 -6.73 -8.99
N ALA A 21 11.12 -7.60 -8.69
CA ALA A 21 11.16 -8.96 -9.20
C ALA A 21 9.92 -9.78 -8.81
N PHE A 22 9.49 -9.70 -7.54
CA PHE A 22 8.26 -10.37 -7.07
C PHE A 22 7.00 -9.79 -7.73
N SER A 23 6.93 -8.47 -7.94
CA SER A 23 5.82 -7.82 -8.65
C SER A 23 5.73 -8.30 -10.09
N ILE A 24 6.86 -8.33 -10.80
CA ILE A 24 6.94 -8.85 -12.18
C ILE A 24 6.55 -10.33 -12.21
N GLY A 25 7.09 -11.14 -11.30
CA GLY A 25 6.73 -12.56 -11.18
C GLY A 25 5.23 -12.77 -10.95
N CYS A 26 4.61 -11.98 -10.07
CA CYS A 26 3.16 -11.99 -9.84
C CYS A 26 2.36 -11.64 -11.10
N LEU A 27 2.77 -10.61 -11.85
CA LEU A 27 2.11 -10.22 -13.10
C LEU A 27 2.30 -11.25 -14.22
N LEU A 28 3.47 -11.89 -14.30
CA LEU A 28 3.74 -12.99 -15.22
C LEU A 28 2.89 -14.21 -14.85
N PHE A 29 2.75 -14.51 -13.56
CA PHE A 29 1.88 -15.59 -13.08
C PHE A 29 0.41 -15.33 -13.45
N ALA A 30 -0.07 -14.09 -13.29
CA ALA A 30 -1.41 -13.69 -13.76
C ALA A 30 -1.56 -13.80 -15.29
N ALA A 31 -0.50 -13.49 -16.05
CA ALA A 31 -0.51 -13.63 -17.51
C ALA A 31 -0.55 -15.10 -17.96
N TRP A 32 0.23 -15.95 -17.30
CA TRP A 32 0.19 -17.39 -17.53
C TRP A 32 -1.19 -17.97 -17.21
N LEU A 33 -1.81 -17.60 -16.08
CA LEU A 33 -3.16 -18.05 -15.73
C LEU A 33 -4.22 -17.66 -16.76
N ARG A 34 -4.14 -16.44 -17.31
CA ARG A 34 -5.04 -16.01 -18.41
C ARG A 34 -4.84 -16.86 -19.67
N TYR A 35 -3.60 -17.16 -20.01
CA TYR A 35 -3.27 -17.98 -21.18
C TYR A 35 -3.79 -19.41 -21.01
N ASP A 36 -3.51 -20.03 -19.86
CA ASP A 36 -3.88 -21.41 -19.53
C ASP A 36 -5.40 -21.62 -19.48
N THR A 37 -6.12 -20.71 -18.81
CA THR A 37 -7.59 -20.80 -18.70
C THR A 37 -8.32 -20.33 -19.96
N GLY A 38 -7.65 -19.61 -20.86
CA GLY A 38 -8.27 -18.95 -22.02
C GLY A 38 -9.24 -17.82 -21.65
N ARG A 39 -9.26 -17.38 -20.38
CA ARG A 39 -10.20 -16.36 -19.87
C ARG A 39 -9.46 -15.04 -19.66
N ASN A 40 -10.10 -13.93 -20.04
CA ASN A 40 -9.54 -12.59 -19.85
C ASN A 40 -9.75 -12.06 -18.43
N MET A 41 -9.20 -12.76 -17.43
CA MET A 41 -9.36 -12.46 -16.00
C MET A 41 -8.21 -11.56 -15.47
N TYR A 42 -8.52 -10.75 -14.46
CA TYR A 42 -7.53 -10.00 -13.66
C TYR A 42 -6.62 -9.05 -14.47
N THR A 43 -7.12 -8.50 -15.58
CA THR A 43 -6.38 -7.48 -16.35
C THR A 43 -6.12 -6.21 -15.55
N PHE A 44 -7.03 -5.90 -14.62
CA PHE A 44 -6.95 -4.79 -13.67
C PHE A 44 -5.74 -4.90 -12.71
N LEU A 45 -5.28 -6.12 -12.39
CA LEU A 45 -4.18 -6.33 -11.45
C LEU A 45 -2.88 -5.63 -11.87
N ARG A 46 -2.66 -5.43 -13.18
CA ARG A 46 -1.53 -4.64 -13.68
C ARG A 46 -1.60 -3.18 -13.23
N TRP A 47 -2.79 -2.61 -13.27
CA TRP A 47 -3.04 -1.23 -12.84
C TRP A 47 -2.96 -1.10 -11.33
N ASP A 48 -3.56 -2.03 -10.58
CA ASP A 48 -3.54 -1.97 -9.12
C ASP A 48 -2.15 -2.22 -8.55
N MET A 49 -1.39 -3.13 -9.17
CA MET A 49 0.03 -3.31 -8.84
C MET A 49 0.82 -2.02 -9.13
N PHE A 50 0.58 -1.34 -10.26
CA PHE A 50 1.20 -0.04 -10.53
C PHE A 50 0.86 0.99 -9.45
N LEU A 51 -0.41 1.11 -9.06
CA LEU A 51 -0.84 2.02 -7.99
C LEU A 51 -0.20 1.68 -6.64
N ALA A 52 -0.03 0.39 -6.33
CA ALA A 52 0.64 -0.07 -5.12
C ALA A 52 2.12 0.38 -5.02
N TRP A 53 2.78 0.64 -6.16
CA TRP A 53 4.15 1.16 -6.23
C TRP A 53 4.23 2.69 -6.06
N VAL A 54 3.15 3.43 -6.34
CA VAL A 54 3.15 4.90 -6.33
C VAL A 54 3.66 5.49 -5.01
N PRO A 55 3.24 5.01 -3.81
CA PRO A 55 3.72 5.58 -2.54
C PRO A 55 5.24 5.48 -2.38
N LEU A 56 5.83 4.36 -2.79
CA LEU A 56 7.28 4.17 -2.74
C LEU A 56 8.02 5.07 -3.73
N ILE A 57 7.48 5.20 -4.96
CA ILE A 57 8.03 6.09 -5.99
C ILE A 57 7.99 7.55 -5.52
N VAL A 58 6.86 7.99 -4.97
CA VAL A 58 6.69 9.35 -4.45
C VAL A 58 7.67 9.64 -3.31
N MET A 59 7.91 8.68 -2.40
CA MET A 59 8.96 8.83 -1.38
C MET A 59 10.37 8.86 -1.97
N GLY A 60 10.66 8.07 -3.01
CA GLY A 60 11.94 8.15 -3.74
C GLY A 60 12.16 9.55 -4.33
N ALA A 61 11.15 10.10 -4.99
CA ALA A 61 11.17 11.45 -5.54
C ALA A 61 11.36 12.52 -4.45
N PHE A 62 10.67 12.39 -3.31
CA PHE A 62 10.86 13.27 -2.15
C PHE A 62 12.31 13.29 -1.66
N ILE A 63 12.93 12.11 -1.57
CA ILE A 63 14.33 11.98 -1.14
C ILE A 63 15.27 12.63 -2.15
N MET A 64 15.07 12.39 -3.45
CA MET A 64 15.89 13.00 -4.50
C MET A 64 15.76 14.52 -4.50
N MET A 65 14.53 15.04 -4.42
CA MET A 65 14.25 16.48 -4.33
C MET A 65 14.97 17.12 -3.13
N GLN A 66 15.10 16.42 -2.01
CA GLN A 66 15.83 16.95 -0.85
C GLN A 66 17.35 16.95 -1.00
N ARG A 67 17.90 16.13 -1.89
CA ARG A 67 19.35 16.02 -2.13
C ARG A 67 19.84 16.95 -3.23
N ILE A 68 18.98 17.29 -4.19
CA ILE A 68 19.34 18.11 -5.33
C ILE A 68 19.05 19.57 -4.99
N ASP A 69 20.07 20.43 -4.99
CA ASP A 69 19.97 21.89 -4.76
C ASP A 69 19.40 22.66 -5.96
N VAL A 70 18.47 22.05 -6.70
CA VAL A 70 17.80 22.68 -7.85
C VAL A 70 16.77 23.72 -7.38
N ILE A 71 16.16 23.53 -6.21
CA ILE A 71 15.10 24.42 -5.69
C ILE A 71 15.73 25.46 -4.75
N LYS A 72 16.07 26.61 -5.33
CA LYS A 72 16.59 27.78 -4.60
C LYS A 72 15.42 28.49 -3.90
N GLY A 73 15.23 28.22 -2.61
CA GLY A 73 14.25 28.93 -1.77
C GLY A 73 13.57 28.06 -0.72
N THR A 74 13.68 28.45 0.56
CA THR A 74 13.18 27.70 1.71
C THR A 74 11.65 27.53 1.70
N VAL A 75 10.90 28.52 1.21
CA VAL A 75 9.42 28.50 1.19
C VAL A 75 8.90 27.55 0.11
N LEU A 76 9.37 27.69 -1.13
CA LEU A 76 8.95 26.81 -2.25
C LEU A 76 9.27 25.34 -1.93
N ARG A 77 10.43 25.07 -1.33
CA ARG A 77 10.81 23.72 -0.91
C ARG A 77 9.87 23.14 0.16
N LYS A 78 9.40 23.96 1.11
CA LYS A 78 8.41 23.54 2.13
C LYS A 78 7.05 23.25 1.50
N LEU A 79 6.56 24.12 0.62
CA LEU A 79 5.29 23.93 -0.07
C LEU A 79 5.29 22.66 -0.94
N LEU A 80 6.35 22.45 -1.72
CA LEU A 80 6.51 21.23 -2.51
C LEU A 80 6.64 19.98 -1.64
N SER A 81 7.33 20.06 -0.49
CA SER A 81 7.40 18.95 0.46
C SER A 81 6.01 18.59 1.00
N LEU A 82 5.18 19.59 1.32
CA LEU A 82 3.82 19.39 1.78
C LEU A 82 2.94 18.78 0.67
N LEU A 83 3.06 19.27 -0.56
CA LEU A 83 2.34 18.73 -1.71
C LEU A 83 2.71 17.27 -1.97
N ILE A 84 4.01 16.95 -1.96
CA ILE A 84 4.48 15.57 -2.14
C ILE A 84 3.97 14.66 -1.02
N PHE A 85 3.96 15.14 0.23
CA PHE A 85 3.39 14.39 1.35
C PHE A 85 1.88 14.18 1.19
N ALA A 86 1.13 15.18 0.73
CA ALA A 86 -0.30 15.04 0.47
C ALA A 86 -0.59 14.04 -0.64
N VAL A 87 0.16 14.08 -1.75
CA VAL A 87 0.07 13.10 -2.84
C VAL A 87 0.44 11.71 -2.33
N TRP A 88 1.52 11.58 -1.57
CA TRP A 88 1.91 10.33 -0.96
C TRP A 88 0.80 9.75 -0.09
N LEU A 89 0.19 10.56 0.78
CA LEU A 89 -0.87 10.13 1.68
C LEU A 89 -2.14 9.71 0.93
N ALA A 90 -2.51 10.42 -0.15
CA ALA A 90 -3.66 10.09 -0.99
C ALA A 90 -3.49 8.75 -1.74
N PHE A 91 -2.25 8.42 -2.11
CA PHE A 91 -1.94 7.17 -2.83
C PHE A 91 -1.52 6.02 -1.91
N TYR A 92 -1.11 6.30 -0.66
CA TYR A 92 -0.68 5.30 0.33
C TYR A 92 -1.65 4.11 0.51
N PRO A 93 -2.99 4.31 0.55
CA PRO A 93 -3.95 3.21 0.65
C PRO A 93 -3.81 2.14 -0.43
N ASN A 94 -3.38 2.52 -1.65
CA ASN A 94 -3.35 1.60 -2.81
C ASN A 94 -2.40 0.42 -2.60
N SER A 95 -1.34 0.57 -1.78
CA SER A 95 -0.45 -0.55 -1.49
C SER A 95 -1.17 -1.66 -0.72
N ALA A 96 -1.92 -1.33 0.33
CA ALA A 96 -2.68 -2.30 1.11
C ALA A 96 -4.02 -2.69 0.45
N TYR A 97 -4.49 -1.92 -0.54
CA TYR A 97 -5.71 -2.20 -1.30
C TYR A 97 -5.67 -3.56 -2.00
N LEU A 98 -4.49 -4.02 -2.44
CA LEU A 98 -4.30 -5.33 -3.08
C LEU A 98 -4.80 -6.51 -2.24
N VAL A 99 -4.88 -6.36 -0.91
CA VAL A 99 -5.48 -7.37 -0.02
C VAL A 99 -6.96 -7.58 -0.36
N THR A 100 -7.68 -6.52 -0.72
CA THR A 100 -9.11 -6.59 -1.06
C THR A 100 -9.35 -7.27 -2.40
N ASP A 101 -8.36 -7.28 -3.29
CA ASP A 101 -8.51 -7.89 -4.62
C ASP A 101 -8.57 -9.41 -4.58
N ALA A 102 -8.07 -10.03 -3.49
CA ALA A 102 -8.23 -11.46 -3.23
C ALA A 102 -9.70 -11.91 -3.24
N LEU A 103 -10.65 -10.99 -3.03
CA LEU A 103 -12.08 -11.30 -3.13
C LEU A 103 -12.51 -11.74 -4.54
N HIS A 104 -11.78 -11.37 -5.60
CA HIS A 104 -12.13 -11.74 -6.98
C HIS A 104 -12.07 -13.25 -7.23
N VAL A 105 -11.24 -13.99 -6.47
CA VAL A 105 -11.19 -15.46 -6.55
C VAL A 105 -12.57 -16.06 -6.29
N TYR A 106 -13.28 -15.56 -5.29
CA TYR A 106 -14.61 -16.07 -4.90
C TYR A 106 -15.73 -15.63 -5.84
N ILE A 107 -15.49 -14.62 -6.67
CA ILE A 107 -16.43 -14.19 -7.71
C ILE A 107 -16.34 -15.12 -8.91
N HIS A 108 -15.12 -15.48 -9.31
CA HIS A 108 -14.88 -16.30 -10.49
C HIS A 108 -14.94 -17.80 -10.21
N TYR A 109 -14.71 -18.21 -8.97
CA TYR A 109 -14.71 -19.61 -8.56
C TYR A 109 -15.80 -19.87 -7.51
N LYS A 110 -16.92 -20.47 -7.94
CA LYS A 110 -18.02 -20.87 -7.07
C LYS A 110 -17.91 -22.36 -6.76
N ILE A 111 -17.77 -22.69 -5.48
CA ILE A 111 -17.78 -24.09 -5.01
C ILE A 111 -19.20 -24.63 -5.18
N GLU A 112 -19.34 -25.79 -5.83
CA GLU A 112 -20.65 -26.42 -6.03
C GLU A 112 -21.28 -26.86 -4.69
N PRO A 113 -22.63 -26.78 -4.56
CA PRO A 113 -23.32 -27.23 -3.36
C PRO A 113 -23.04 -28.72 -3.09
N GLY A 114 -22.51 -29.02 -1.90
CA GLY A 114 -22.18 -30.40 -1.47
C GLY A 114 -20.68 -30.71 -1.42
N ILE A 115 -19.84 -29.89 -2.06
CA ILE A 115 -18.38 -29.95 -1.92
C ILE A 115 -17.95 -29.13 -0.70
N ARG A 116 -17.22 -29.74 0.23
CA ARG A 116 -16.78 -29.08 1.48
C ARG A 116 -15.56 -28.17 1.29
N PHE A 117 -14.65 -28.51 0.39
CA PHE A 117 -13.42 -27.75 0.11
C PHE A 117 -13.11 -27.74 -1.39
N ALA A 118 -12.53 -26.64 -1.88
CA ALA A 118 -12.06 -26.58 -3.26
C ALA A 118 -10.86 -27.52 -3.46
N HIS A 119 -11.06 -28.59 -4.22
CA HIS A 119 -10.03 -29.59 -4.52
C HIS A 119 -9.29 -29.30 -5.84
N GLU A 120 -9.78 -28.36 -6.64
CA GLU A 120 -9.22 -28.06 -7.94
C GLU A 120 -7.96 -27.19 -7.82
N LEU A 121 -6.91 -27.59 -8.53
CA LEU A 121 -5.65 -26.86 -8.58
C LEU A 121 -5.85 -25.41 -9.08
N GLU A 122 -6.79 -25.18 -10.00
CA GLU A 122 -7.11 -23.86 -10.55
C GLU A 122 -7.47 -22.86 -9.44
N PHE A 123 -8.33 -23.24 -8.48
CA PHE A 123 -8.69 -22.37 -7.35
C PHE A 123 -7.46 -21.94 -6.55
N TRP A 124 -6.57 -22.88 -6.23
CA TRP A 124 -5.37 -22.60 -5.45
C TRP A 124 -4.40 -21.69 -6.20
N LEU A 125 -4.29 -21.81 -7.53
CA LEU A 125 -3.47 -20.91 -8.32
C LEU A 125 -4.02 -19.47 -8.29
N HIS A 126 -5.34 -19.29 -8.45
CA HIS A 126 -5.98 -17.99 -8.31
C HIS A 126 -5.81 -17.40 -6.90
N HIS A 127 -6.02 -18.21 -5.87
CA HIS A 127 -5.86 -17.81 -4.47
C HIS A 127 -4.42 -17.38 -4.16
N LEU A 128 -3.43 -18.18 -4.58
CA LEU A 128 -2.01 -17.88 -4.37
C LEU A 128 -1.58 -16.63 -5.15
N LEU A 129 -2.10 -16.40 -6.36
CA LEU A 129 -1.82 -15.17 -7.12
C LEU A 129 -2.15 -13.92 -6.30
N PHE A 130 -3.38 -13.86 -5.76
CA PHE A 130 -3.80 -12.71 -4.96
C PHE A 130 -3.17 -12.67 -3.57
N LEU A 131 -2.85 -13.81 -2.97
CA LEU A 131 -2.08 -13.84 -1.73
C LEU A 131 -0.69 -13.22 -1.95
N PHE A 132 0.00 -13.56 -3.04
CA PHE A 132 1.27 -12.93 -3.37
C PHE A 132 1.11 -11.43 -3.65
N ALA A 133 0.09 -11.02 -4.41
CA ALA A 133 -0.19 -9.60 -4.65
C ALA A 133 -0.43 -8.83 -3.34
N ALA A 134 -1.23 -9.39 -2.43
CA ALA A 134 -1.50 -8.83 -1.11
C ALA A 134 -0.23 -8.68 -0.26
N LEU A 135 0.62 -9.72 -0.22
CA LEU A 135 1.89 -9.68 0.51
C LEU A 135 2.86 -8.65 -0.08
N ILE A 136 2.94 -8.55 -1.41
CA ILE A 136 3.75 -7.53 -2.10
C ILE A 136 3.23 -6.12 -1.75
N GLY A 137 1.92 -5.91 -1.80
CA GLY A 137 1.28 -4.64 -1.45
C GLY A 137 1.55 -4.21 -0.01
N LEU A 138 1.37 -5.12 0.95
CA LEU A 138 1.68 -4.88 2.36
C LEU A 138 3.17 -4.57 2.58
N ALA A 139 4.06 -5.26 1.86
CA ALA A 139 5.51 -5.01 1.92
C ALA A 139 5.88 -3.64 1.32
N LEU A 140 5.31 -3.27 0.18
CA LEU A 140 5.49 -1.95 -0.46
C LEU A 140 5.02 -0.82 0.46
N GLY A 141 3.82 -0.95 1.03
CA GLY A 141 3.26 0.02 1.98
C GLY A 141 4.14 0.16 3.22
N SER A 142 4.50 -0.96 3.84
CA SER A 142 5.39 -0.98 5.02
C SER A 142 6.77 -0.39 4.74
N TYR A 143 7.35 -0.69 3.56
CA TYR A 143 8.63 -0.16 3.15
C TYR A 143 8.57 1.35 2.93
N SER A 144 7.55 1.84 2.22
CA SER A 144 7.33 3.27 2.00
C SER A 144 7.12 4.03 3.32
N LEU A 145 6.28 3.49 4.23
CA LEU A 145 6.05 4.05 5.55
C LEU A 145 7.30 4.03 6.43
N TYR A 146 8.12 2.98 6.32
CA TYR A 146 9.38 2.88 7.05
C TYR A 146 10.33 4.00 6.63
N ILE A 147 10.46 4.28 5.33
CA ILE A 147 11.26 5.40 4.83
C ILE A 147 10.78 6.72 5.43
N LEU A 148 9.46 6.98 5.43
CA LEU A 148 8.88 8.18 6.04
C LEU A 148 9.21 8.24 7.55
N HIS A 149 9.00 7.16 8.28
CA HIS A 149 9.26 7.11 9.72
C HIS A 149 10.74 7.40 10.06
N GLN A 150 11.68 6.89 9.26
CA GLN A 150 13.11 7.22 9.45
C GLN A 150 13.38 8.72 9.29
N ARG A 151 12.73 9.39 8.33
CA ARG A 151 12.85 10.85 8.15
C ARG A 151 12.21 11.65 9.26
N LEU A 152 11.09 11.18 9.82
CA LEU A 152 10.48 11.79 10.99
C LEU A 152 11.41 11.69 12.21
N ASN A 153 12.07 10.54 12.40
CA ASN A 153 13.05 10.31 13.48
C ASN A 153 14.29 11.22 13.42
N GLU A 154 14.61 11.80 12.26
CA GLU A 154 15.70 12.77 12.13
C GLU A 154 15.34 14.16 12.67
N ARG A 155 14.05 14.47 12.84
CA ARG A 155 13.56 15.84 13.08
C ARG A 155 12.67 15.98 14.32
N TRP A 156 11.97 14.93 14.71
CA TRP A 156 10.96 14.95 15.77
C TRP A 156 11.17 13.78 16.74
N ASN A 157 10.58 13.89 17.93
CA ASN A 157 10.73 12.87 18.98
C ASN A 157 9.93 11.58 18.67
N LYS A 158 10.31 10.49 19.35
CA LYS A 158 9.75 9.16 19.14
C LYS A 158 8.22 9.09 19.33
N VAL A 159 7.68 9.77 20.35
CA VAL A 159 6.24 9.72 20.67
C VAL A 159 5.43 10.35 19.54
N PHE A 160 5.84 11.53 19.09
CA PHE A 160 5.21 12.22 17.98
C PHE A 160 5.25 11.38 16.70
N ASN A 161 6.41 10.79 16.38
CA ASN A 161 6.56 10.00 15.16
C ASN A 161 5.63 8.80 15.13
N TRP A 162 5.58 8.01 16.22
CA TRP A 162 4.66 6.88 16.30
C TRP A 162 3.19 7.31 16.24
N SER A 163 2.83 8.45 16.86
CA SER A 163 1.47 8.98 16.75
C SER A 163 1.11 9.32 15.29
N MET A 164 2.04 9.90 14.52
CA MET A 164 1.84 10.13 13.09
C MET A 164 1.69 8.83 12.31
N ILE A 165 2.51 7.81 12.60
CA ILE A 165 2.39 6.50 11.94
C ILE A 165 1.01 5.89 12.19
N VAL A 166 0.54 5.88 13.43
CA VAL A 166 -0.80 5.38 13.78
C VAL A 166 -1.90 6.16 13.04
N ALA A 167 -1.80 7.48 13.02
CA ALA A 167 -2.76 8.33 12.29
C ALA A 167 -2.77 8.04 10.78
N ILE A 168 -1.60 7.88 10.15
CA ILE A 168 -1.48 7.54 8.73
C ILE A 168 -2.10 6.17 8.44
N LEU A 169 -1.83 5.17 9.28
CA LEU A 169 -2.41 3.84 9.12
C LEU A 169 -3.94 3.86 9.25
N LEU A 170 -4.48 4.66 10.17
CA LEU A 170 -5.93 4.81 10.33
C LEU A 170 -6.55 5.50 9.11
N LEU A 171 -5.97 6.62 8.66
CA LEU A 171 -6.41 7.32 7.45
C LEU A 171 -6.30 6.42 6.21
N SER A 172 -5.25 5.60 6.14
CA SER A 172 -5.07 4.61 5.09
C SER A 172 -6.24 3.62 5.04
N SER A 173 -6.61 3.05 6.19
CA SER A 173 -7.73 2.12 6.28
C SER A 173 -9.06 2.73 5.86
N ILE A 174 -9.29 4.00 6.19
CA ILE A 174 -10.45 4.76 5.72
C ILE A 174 -10.39 4.92 4.19
N GLY A 175 -9.21 5.28 3.64
CA GLY A 175 -9.00 5.38 2.20
C GLY A 175 -9.27 4.07 1.45
N ILE A 176 -8.88 2.92 2.02
CA ILE A 176 -9.20 1.60 1.45
C ILE A 176 -10.70 1.36 1.44
N TYR A 177 -11.41 1.71 2.54
CA TYR A 177 -12.87 1.61 2.59
C TYR A 177 -13.54 2.44 1.49
N ILE A 178 -13.12 3.71 1.38
CA ILE A 178 -13.65 4.65 0.38
C ILE A 178 -13.45 4.08 -1.02
N GLY A 179 -12.24 3.63 -1.35
CA GLY A 179 -11.95 3.05 -2.66
C GLY A 179 -12.68 1.74 -2.94
N ARG A 180 -13.01 0.95 -1.91
CA ARG A 180 -13.64 -0.36 -2.10
C ARG A 180 -15.16 -0.33 -2.14
N PHE A 181 -15.78 0.43 -1.25
CA PHE A 181 -17.24 0.44 -1.09
C PHE A 181 -17.88 1.64 -1.78
N ILE A 182 -17.26 2.81 -1.68
CA ILE A 182 -17.76 4.05 -2.30
C ILE A 182 -17.26 4.18 -3.75
N ARG A 183 -16.16 3.49 -4.10
CA ARG A 183 -15.56 3.39 -5.45
C ARG A 183 -14.95 4.70 -5.98
N TRP A 184 -14.47 5.54 -5.06
CA TRP A 184 -13.65 6.70 -5.40
C TRP A 184 -12.16 6.33 -5.55
N ASN A 185 -11.48 6.89 -6.54
CA ASN A 185 -10.05 6.69 -6.74
C ASN A 185 -9.21 7.82 -6.14
N SER A 186 -7.91 7.59 -6.00
CA SER A 186 -6.98 8.60 -5.45
C SER A 186 -6.92 9.91 -6.24
N TRP A 187 -7.20 9.90 -7.55
CA TRP A 187 -7.24 11.12 -8.38
C TRP A 187 -8.55 11.90 -8.24
N ASP A 188 -9.64 11.24 -7.82
CA ASP A 188 -10.93 11.91 -7.63
C ASP A 188 -10.88 12.89 -6.45
N LEU A 189 -9.96 12.68 -5.49
CA LEU A 189 -9.67 13.63 -4.39
C LEU A 189 -9.31 15.04 -4.88
N VAL A 190 -8.73 15.14 -6.08
CA VAL A 190 -8.38 16.44 -6.67
C VAL A 190 -9.54 17.01 -7.48
N LEU A 191 -10.33 16.14 -8.12
CA LEU A 191 -11.39 16.53 -9.04
C LEU A 191 -12.71 16.88 -8.33
N GLN A 192 -13.04 16.15 -7.26
CA GLN A 192 -14.33 16.24 -6.54
C GLN A 192 -14.16 16.07 -5.01
N PRO A 193 -13.33 16.90 -4.35
CA PRO A 193 -13.01 16.73 -2.92
C PRO A 193 -14.24 16.83 -2.01
N ILE A 194 -15.19 17.71 -2.33
CA ILE A 194 -16.40 17.91 -1.50
C ILE A 194 -17.28 16.67 -1.56
N THR A 195 -17.55 16.15 -2.76
CA THR A 195 -18.39 14.97 -2.97
C THR A 195 -17.82 13.73 -2.26
N ILE A 196 -16.50 13.52 -2.34
CA ILE A 196 -15.86 12.41 -1.63
C ILE A 196 -16.06 12.52 -0.12
N VAL A 197 -15.90 13.72 0.43
CA VAL A 197 -16.10 13.93 1.88
C VAL A 197 -17.56 13.72 2.27
N THR A 198 -18.52 14.23 1.49
CA THR A 198 -19.95 14.04 1.79
C THR A 198 -20.34 12.57 1.74
N ASP A 199 -19.94 11.84 0.70
CA ASP A 199 -20.25 10.43 0.53
C ASP A 199 -19.58 9.57 1.62
N SER A 200 -18.34 9.94 2.00
CA SER A 200 -17.61 9.26 3.07
C SER A 200 -18.31 9.46 4.41
N VAL A 201 -18.73 10.69 4.73
CA VAL A 201 -19.45 10.99 5.97
C VAL A 201 -20.81 10.29 6.00
N GLU A 202 -21.54 10.26 4.89
CA GLU A 202 -22.81 9.56 4.77
C GLU A 202 -22.63 8.05 5.00
N ALA A 203 -21.62 7.44 4.38
CA ALA A 203 -21.29 6.02 4.58
C ALA A 203 -20.91 5.72 6.04
N MET A 204 -20.26 6.66 6.74
CA MET A 204 -19.85 6.51 8.14
C MET A 204 -21.01 6.70 9.12
N THR A 205 -22.00 7.53 8.78
CA THR A 205 -23.08 7.95 9.69
C THR A 205 -24.38 7.18 9.50
N THR A 206 -24.59 6.58 8.32
CA THR A 206 -25.78 5.76 8.05
C THR A 206 -25.73 4.47 8.87
N GLU A 207 -26.78 4.21 9.67
CA GLU A 207 -26.85 3.06 10.60
C GLU A 207 -26.57 1.71 9.92
N ALA A 208 -27.01 1.54 8.67
CA ALA A 208 -26.79 0.31 7.90
C ALA A 208 -25.31 0.06 7.56
N ASN A 209 -24.52 1.13 7.35
CA ASN A 209 -23.14 1.05 6.86
C ASN A 209 -22.10 1.26 7.97
N ALA A 210 -22.45 1.95 9.05
CA ALA A 210 -21.54 2.29 10.14
C ALA A 210 -20.84 1.08 10.78
N PRO A 211 -21.50 -0.08 11.04
CA PRO A 211 -20.83 -1.27 11.58
C PRO A 211 -19.80 -1.86 10.61
N LEU A 212 -20.13 -1.90 9.31
CA LEU A 212 -19.21 -2.37 8.27
C LEU A 212 -18.02 -1.42 8.15
N PHE A 213 -18.26 -0.11 8.13
CA PHE A 213 -17.22 0.90 8.09
C PHE A 213 -16.24 0.75 9.27
N ALA A 214 -16.77 0.69 10.50
CA ALA A 214 -15.95 0.58 11.70
C ALA A 214 -15.17 -0.74 11.73
N GLY A 215 -15.84 -1.87 11.49
CA GLY A 215 -15.21 -3.19 11.48
C GLY A 215 -14.12 -3.30 10.43
N PHE A 216 -14.41 -2.87 9.20
CA PHE A 216 -13.45 -2.90 8.09
C PHE A 216 -12.24 -2.00 8.37
N THR A 217 -12.47 -0.76 8.83
CA THR A 217 -11.40 0.20 9.13
C THR A 217 -10.48 -0.32 10.23
N VAL A 218 -11.04 -0.90 11.30
CA VAL A 218 -10.25 -1.49 12.40
C VAL A 218 -9.45 -2.69 11.91
N LEU A 219 -10.05 -3.60 11.15
CA LEU A 219 -9.35 -4.78 10.63
C LEU A 219 -8.19 -4.40 9.72
N PHE A 220 -8.40 -3.48 8.78
CA PHE A 220 -7.34 -3.00 7.88
C PHE A 220 -6.28 -2.19 8.62
N PHE A 221 -6.66 -1.47 9.68
CA PHE A 221 -5.71 -0.77 10.54
C PHE A 221 -4.79 -1.77 11.25
N LEU A 222 -5.36 -2.80 11.88
CA LEU A 222 -4.60 -3.83 12.57
C LEU A 222 -3.71 -4.64 11.61
N LEU A 223 -4.22 -4.97 10.42
CA LEU A 223 -3.45 -5.66 9.39
C LEU A 223 -2.23 -4.85 8.95
N GLN A 224 -2.43 -3.58 8.59
CA GLN A 224 -1.32 -2.71 8.18
C GLN A 224 -0.36 -2.43 9.35
N LEU A 225 -0.88 -2.25 10.57
CA LEU A 225 -0.06 -2.05 11.77
C LEU A 225 0.82 -3.28 12.04
N LEU A 226 0.26 -4.49 11.97
CA LEU A 226 1.01 -5.72 12.13
C LEU A 226 2.10 -5.85 11.07
N SER A 227 1.74 -5.67 9.79
CA SER A 227 2.70 -5.69 8.68
C SER A 227 3.84 -4.69 8.89
N TYR A 228 3.48 -3.46 9.29
CA TYR A 228 4.45 -2.41 9.53
C TYR A 228 5.37 -2.71 10.72
N MET A 229 4.83 -3.21 11.83
CA MET A 229 5.60 -3.55 13.02
C MET A 229 6.62 -4.65 12.73
N LEU A 230 6.22 -5.69 11.99
CA LEU A 230 7.12 -6.76 11.54
C LEU A 230 8.27 -6.19 10.70
N PHE A 231 7.94 -5.34 9.72
CA PHE A 231 8.94 -4.70 8.88
C PHE A 231 9.87 -3.77 9.68
N TYR A 232 9.31 -2.97 10.59
CA TYR A 232 10.06 -2.03 11.42
C TYR A 232 11.06 -2.75 12.32
N VAL A 233 10.66 -3.84 12.99
CA VAL A 233 11.54 -4.65 13.84
C VAL A 233 12.66 -5.29 13.01
N ALA A 234 12.33 -5.89 11.86
CA ALA A 234 13.32 -6.46 10.96
C ALA A 234 14.35 -5.40 10.48
N GLY A 235 13.88 -4.21 10.10
CA GLY A 235 14.74 -3.10 9.69
C GLY A 235 15.63 -2.57 10.81
N GLN A 236 15.13 -2.50 12.05
CA GLN A 236 15.94 -2.06 13.21
C GLN A 236 17.01 -3.09 13.58
N TYR A 237 16.68 -4.38 13.54
CA TYR A 237 17.65 -5.45 13.81
C TYR A 237 18.80 -5.46 12.80
N GLY A 238 18.51 -5.21 11.52
CA GLY A 238 19.52 -5.04 10.47
C GLY A 238 20.46 -3.85 10.71
N LYS A 239 19.95 -2.73 11.25
CA LYS A 239 20.76 -1.55 11.59
C LYS A 239 21.71 -1.77 12.76
N ASN A 240 21.31 -2.55 13.76
CA ASN A 240 22.14 -2.77 14.96
C ASN A 240 23.32 -3.72 14.71
N LYS A 241 23.33 -4.47 13.60
CA LYS A 241 24.44 -5.34 13.19
C LYS A 241 25.47 -4.65 12.28
N GLN A 242 25.25 -3.39 11.88
CA GLN A 242 26.09 -2.61 10.95
C GLN A 242 26.72 -1.39 11.60
#